data_AF-A0A8J5GNV1-F1
#
_entry.id   AF-A0A8J5GNV1-F1
#
_cell.length_a   1.000
_cell.length_b   1.000
_cell.length_c   1.000
_cell.angle_alpha   90.00
_cell.angle_beta   90.00
_cell.angle_gamma   90.00
#
_symmetry.space_group_name_H-M   'P 1'
#
loop_
_entity.id
_entity.type
_entity.pdbx_description
1 polymer ?
#
loop_
_entity_poly.entity_id
_entity_poly.type
_entity_poly.pdbx_seq_one_letter_code
_entity_poly.pdbx_strand_id
1 'polypeptide(L)'
;MSSFILREQFDTWQILARERNQGHFFSKISWPRDEEFTVQVKRLHLLLTVKDSAANIPKNLEARRRLQFFANSLFMDMPLAKPVSEMIPFCVFTPYYSETVLFSKSELKVENEDGISTLFYLQKIYPDEWENFLERIKSTADAVEDDDSLELRFWASYRGQTLARTGLPDSKMDMRGMMYYRRALVLQSYLEKRYLGGIEDGYSVSDYISTQGYELSPEARAQADIKFTYVVSCQIYGQQKQKGAPEAADILLLMQRLVFLVNSFL
;
A
#
# COMPACT_ATOMS: atom_id res chain seq x y z
N MET A 1 25.26 4.01 16.52
CA MET A 1 24.97 2.78 15.76
C MET A 1 26.11 2.57 14.79
N SER A 2 26.94 1.54 15.03
CA SER A 2 28.08 1.20 14.17
C SER A 2 27.56 0.64 12.84
N SER A 3 28.05 1.18 11.73
CA SER A 3 27.76 0.66 10.40
C SER A 3 28.23 -0.80 10.31
N PHE A 4 27.32 -1.73 10.03
CA PHE A 4 27.65 -3.13 9.77
C PHE A 4 28.32 -3.23 8.39
N ILE A 5 29.63 -3.01 8.35
CA ILE A 5 30.46 -3.15 7.14
C ILE A 5 30.93 -4.60 7.08
N LEU A 6 30.41 -5.37 6.12
CA LEU A 6 30.76 -6.79 5.88
C LEU A 6 32.25 -7.07 5.65
N ARG A 7 33.07 -6.04 5.38
CA ARG A 7 34.54 -6.17 5.24
C ARG A 7 35.26 -6.49 6.55
N GLU A 8 34.69 -6.15 7.70
CA GLU A 8 35.33 -6.41 9.01
C GLU A 8 35.17 -7.87 9.48
N GLN A 9 34.42 -8.71 8.75
CA GLN A 9 34.15 -10.10 9.13
C GLN A 9 35.13 -11.14 8.57
N PHE A 10 36.18 -10.72 7.84
CA PHE A 10 37.16 -11.66 7.27
C PHE A 10 37.91 -12.46 8.34
N ASP A 11 38.21 -11.84 9.48
CA ASP A 11 38.86 -12.53 10.61
C ASP A 11 37.92 -13.58 11.24
N THR A 12 36.62 -13.29 11.27
CA THR A 12 35.58 -14.22 11.73
C THR A 12 35.52 -15.47 10.86
N TRP A 13 35.69 -15.34 9.54
CA TRP A 13 35.70 -16.48 8.60
C TRP A 13 36.88 -17.44 8.82
N GLN A 14 38.07 -16.92 9.15
CA GLN A 14 39.24 -17.78 9.45
C GLN A 14 39.07 -18.55 10.76
N ILE A 15 38.50 -17.90 11.78
CA ILE A 15 38.17 -18.55 13.07
C ILE A 15 37.13 -19.66 12.85
N LEU A 16 36.08 -19.38 12.07
CA LEU A 16 35.05 -20.35 11.72
C LEU A 16 35.63 -21.56 10.95
N ALA A 17 36.54 -21.32 10.00
CA ALA A 17 37.20 -22.40 9.27
C ALA A 17 38.08 -23.28 10.17
N ARG A 18 38.77 -22.70 11.15
CA ARG A 18 39.60 -23.42 12.12
C ARG A 18 38.78 -24.31 13.05
N GLU A 19 37.69 -23.79 13.60
CA GLU A 19 36.76 -24.52 14.48
C GLU A 19 36.05 -25.67 13.74
N ARG A 20 35.77 -25.50 12.43
CA ARG A 20 35.27 -26.56 11.54
C ARG A 20 36.29 -27.69 11.40
N ASN A 21 37.55 -27.36 11.16
CA ASN A 21 38.61 -28.37 11.00
C ASN A 21 38.92 -29.11 12.31
N GLN A 22 38.63 -28.51 13.46
CA GLN A 22 38.80 -29.11 14.78
C GLN A 22 37.56 -29.89 15.27
N GLY A 23 36.48 -29.94 14.47
CA GLY A 23 35.27 -30.70 14.81
C GLY A 23 34.40 -30.09 15.93
N HIS A 24 34.73 -28.88 16.40
CA HIS A 24 34.04 -28.22 17.53
C HIS A 24 33.07 -27.12 17.09
N PHE A 25 32.94 -26.88 15.79
CA PHE A 25 32.20 -25.78 15.17
C PHE A 25 30.77 -25.56 15.68
N PHE A 26 30.07 -26.63 16.05
CA PHE A 26 28.70 -26.57 16.57
C PHE A 26 28.56 -27.10 18.00
N SER A 27 29.67 -27.36 18.70
CA SER A 27 29.65 -27.93 20.05
C SER A 27 29.03 -27.00 21.10
N LYS A 28 29.00 -25.70 20.83
CA LYS A 28 28.41 -24.66 21.69
C LYS A 28 27.04 -24.16 21.24
N ILE A 29 26.48 -24.68 20.15
CA ILE A 29 25.14 -24.26 19.72
C ILE A 29 24.10 -24.95 20.60
N SER A 30 23.50 -24.18 21.50
CA SER A 30 22.28 -24.59 22.18
C SER A 30 21.14 -24.59 21.18
N TRP A 31 20.60 -25.76 20.85
CA TRP A 31 19.42 -25.84 20.02
C TRP A 31 18.24 -25.19 20.74
N PRO A 32 17.55 -24.25 20.08
CA PRO A 32 16.39 -23.58 20.65
C PRO A 32 15.29 -24.60 20.95
N ARG A 33 14.82 -24.63 22.19
CA ARG A 33 13.66 -25.46 22.60
C ARG A 33 12.35 -24.68 22.56
N ASP A 34 12.43 -23.38 22.31
CA ASP A 34 11.30 -22.49 22.21
C ASP A 34 10.64 -22.60 20.82
N GLU A 35 9.32 -22.66 20.79
CA GLU A 35 8.54 -22.76 19.57
C GLU A 35 8.70 -21.50 18.71
N GLU A 36 8.78 -20.31 19.33
CA GLU A 36 8.90 -19.03 18.63
C GLU A 36 10.24 -18.94 17.87
N PHE A 37 11.34 -19.28 18.54
CA PHE A 37 12.66 -19.29 17.92
C PHE A 37 12.77 -20.39 16.85
N THR A 38 12.11 -21.53 17.04
CA THR A 38 12.05 -22.60 16.02
C THR A 38 11.35 -22.12 14.74
N VAL A 39 10.30 -21.32 14.86
CA VAL A 39 9.63 -20.68 13.70
C VAL A 39 10.56 -19.70 12.99
N GLN A 40 11.33 -18.91 13.74
CA GLN A 40 12.33 -17.99 13.18
C GLN A 40 13.43 -18.72 12.42
N VAL A 41 13.96 -19.82 12.99
CA VAL A 41 14.97 -20.67 12.34
C VAL A 41 14.41 -21.34 11.08
N LYS A 42 13.16 -21.81 11.12
CA LYS A 42 12.48 -22.36 9.93
C LYS A 42 12.31 -21.30 8.84
N ARG A 43 11.93 -20.08 9.19
CA ARG A 43 11.83 -18.94 8.23
C ARG A 43 13.19 -18.61 7.62
N LEU A 44 14.24 -18.54 8.45
CA LEU A 44 15.61 -18.29 7.98
C LEU A 44 16.10 -19.42 7.07
N HIS A 45 15.84 -20.67 7.44
CA HIS A 45 16.17 -21.82 6.62
C HIS A 45 15.45 -21.76 5.27
N LEU A 46 14.15 -21.46 5.26
CA LEU A 46 13.36 -21.27 4.04
C LEU A 46 13.97 -20.16 3.17
N LEU A 47 14.27 -18.99 3.75
CA LEU A 47 14.94 -17.88 3.05
C LEU A 47 16.28 -18.29 2.41
N LEU A 48 17.06 -19.14 3.08
CA LEU A 48 18.38 -19.57 2.60
C LEU A 48 18.33 -20.78 1.65
N THR A 49 17.24 -21.56 1.64
CA THR A 49 17.11 -22.79 0.83
C THR A 49 16.09 -22.69 -0.30
N VAL A 50 15.30 -21.62 -0.37
CA VAL A 50 14.49 -21.30 -1.55
C VAL A 50 15.47 -21.11 -2.72
N LYS A 51 15.55 -22.14 -3.56
CA LYS A 51 16.16 -22.02 -4.88
C LYS A 51 15.24 -21.11 -5.69
N ASP A 52 15.79 -20.03 -6.22
CA ASP A 52 15.10 -19.09 -7.11
C ASP A 52 14.61 -19.82 -8.36
N SER A 53 13.46 -20.47 -8.26
CA SER A 53 12.73 -20.92 -9.43
C SER A 53 12.13 -19.67 -10.07
N ALA A 54 12.43 -19.43 -11.34
CA ALA A 54 11.89 -18.31 -12.13
C ALA A 54 10.35 -18.24 -12.14
N ALA A 55 9.67 -19.29 -11.65
CA ALA A 55 8.23 -19.34 -11.41
C ALA A 55 7.73 -18.39 -10.30
N ASN A 56 8.58 -17.95 -9.38
CA ASN A 56 8.17 -17.10 -8.24
C ASN A 56 8.25 -15.59 -8.52
N ILE A 57 8.64 -15.18 -9.72
CA ILE A 57 8.76 -13.76 -10.06
C ILE A 57 7.36 -13.23 -10.43
N PRO A 58 6.84 -12.18 -9.75
CA PRO A 58 5.50 -11.65 -10.04
C PRO A 58 5.32 -11.34 -11.51
N LYS A 59 4.23 -11.76 -12.16
CA LYS A 59 4.04 -11.50 -13.61
C LYS A 59 3.95 -10.01 -13.93
N ASN A 60 3.32 -9.24 -13.03
CA ASN A 60 3.09 -7.81 -13.21
C ASN A 60 4.41 -7.01 -13.15
N LEU A 61 4.66 -6.22 -14.20
CA LEU A 61 5.88 -5.43 -14.35
C LEU A 61 6.02 -4.35 -13.28
N GLU A 62 4.91 -3.73 -12.87
CA GLU A 62 4.91 -2.70 -11.82
C GLU A 62 5.23 -3.31 -10.46
N ALA A 63 4.70 -4.50 -10.15
CA ALA A 63 5.04 -5.24 -8.94
C ALA A 63 6.54 -5.60 -8.91
N ARG A 64 7.09 -6.08 -10.04
CA ARG A 64 8.55 -6.30 -10.16
C ARG A 64 9.34 -5.03 -9.91
N ARG A 65 8.95 -3.91 -10.54
CA ARG A 65 9.62 -2.62 -10.39
C ARG A 65 9.60 -2.14 -8.94
N ARG A 66 8.46 -2.24 -8.25
CA ARG A 66 8.32 -1.83 -6.85
C ARG A 66 9.13 -2.70 -5.90
N LEU A 67 9.10 -4.03 -6.10
CA LEU A 67 9.89 -4.95 -5.29
C LEU A 67 11.39 -4.77 -5.54
N GLN A 68 11.80 -4.52 -6.78
CA GLN A 68 13.18 -4.21 -7.11
C GLN A 68 13.62 -2.90 -6.47
N PHE A 69 12.79 -1.85 -6.52
CA PHE A 69 13.07 -0.58 -5.85
C PHE A 69 13.20 -0.77 -4.34
N PHE A 70 12.29 -1.52 -3.72
CA PHE A 70 12.34 -1.86 -2.31
C PHE A 70 13.61 -2.65 -1.96
N ALA A 71 13.92 -3.71 -2.70
CA ALA A 71 15.10 -4.54 -2.47
C ALA A 71 16.38 -3.70 -2.62
N ASN A 72 16.48 -2.86 -3.65
CA ASN A 72 17.59 -1.94 -3.83
C ASN A 72 17.71 -0.96 -2.66
N SER A 73 16.59 -0.46 -2.12
CA SER A 73 16.60 0.46 -0.98
C SER A 73 17.21 -0.14 0.28
N LEU A 74 17.17 -1.48 0.45
CA LEU A 74 17.80 -2.16 1.58
C LEU A 74 19.34 -2.11 1.53
N PHE A 75 19.92 -1.90 0.36
CA PHE A 75 21.36 -1.79 0.15
C PHE A 75 21.83 -0.35 -0.06
N MET A 76 20.91 0.62 -0.03
CA MET A 76 21.25 2.04 -0.10
C MET A 76 21.44 2.60 1.30
N ASP A 77 22.40 3.51 1.45
CA ASP A 77 22.53 4.32 2.66
C ASP A 77 21.37 5.33 2.70
N MET A 78 20.36 5.05 3.51
CA MET A 78 19.17 5.89 3.64
C MET A 78 19.36 6.85 4.82
N PRO A 79 19.23 8.18 4.61
CA PRO A 79 19.35 9.13 5.71
C PRO A 79 18.25 8.86 6.75
N LEU A 80 18.59 9.10 8.02
CA LEU A 80 17.62 8.98 9.11
C LEU A 80 16.42 9.90 8.85
N ALA A 81 15.24 9.30 8.78
CA ALA A 81 14.00 10.04 8.65
C ALA A 81 13.77 10.87 9.92
N LYS A 82 13.41 12.15 9.73
CA LYS A 82 12.97 13.00 10.84
C LYS A 82 11.62 12.51 11.35
N PRO A 83 11.31 12.69 12.64
CA PRO A 83 9.99 12.38 13.17
C PRO A 83 8.88 13.09 12.38
N VAL A 84 7.70 12.47 12.29
CA VAL A 84 6.52 13.05 11.63
C VAL A 84 6.18 14.42 12.23
N SER A 85 6.47 14.64 13.52
CA SER A 85 6.24 15.92 14.22
C SER A 85 7.07 17.07 13.64
N GLU A 86 8.26 16.77 13.13
CA GLU A 86 9.19 17.73 12.50
C GLU A 86 9.00 17.84 10.99
N MET A 87 8.18 16.98 10.39
CA MET A 87 7.91 17.03 8.96
C MET A 87 7.22 18.35 8.58
N ILE A 88 7.59 18.92 7.43
CA ILE A 88 6.90 20.08 6.85
C ILE A 88 5.51 19.61 6.39
N PRO A 89 4.43 20.28 6.82
CA PRO A 89 3.10 19.93 6.36
C PRO A 89 2.95 20.23 4.87
N PHE A 90 2.20 19.40 4.16
CA PHE A 90 1.90 19.61 2.75
C PHE A 90 0.44 19.32 2.44
N CYS A 91 -0.06 19.97 1.40
CA CYS A 91 -1.38 19.72 0.86
C CYS A 91 -1.29 19.14 -0.54
N VAL A 92 -2.24 18.28 -0.87
CA VAL A 92 -2.46 17.83 -2.23
C VAL A 92 -3.81 18.36 -2.67
N PHE A 93 -3.79 19.13 -3.75
CA PHE A 93 -4.96 19.77 -4.33
C PHE A 93 -5.31 19.12 -5.66
N THR A 94 -6.53 18.60 -5.77
CA THR A 94 -7.05 18.02 -7.02
C THR A 94 -8.23 18.86 -7.50
N PRO A 95 -8.03 19.74 -8.51
CA PRO A 95 -9.14 20.44 -9.14
C PRO A 95 -9.98 19.47 -9.96
N TYR A 96 -11.29 19.63 -9.86
CA TYR A 96 -12.29 18.86 -10.57
C TYR A 96 -13.29 19.80 -11.25
N TYR A 97 -13.62 19.49 -12.50
CA TYR A 97 -14.62 20.22 -13.27
C TYR A 97 -15.85 19.33 -13.50
N SER A 98 -15.80 18.45 -14.49
CA SER A 98 -16.93 17.63 -14.93
C SER A 98 -16.52 16.20 -15.27
N GLU A 99 -15.35 15.77 -14.79
CA GLU A 99 -14.82 14.43 -15.07
C GLU A 99 -15.74 13.35 -14.47
N THR A 100 -15.78 12.18 -15.07
CA THR A 100 -16.53 11.05 -14.49
C THR A 100 -15.71 10.48 -13.33
N VAL A 101 -16.28 10.46 -12.12
CA VAL A 101 -15.60 9.92 -10.93
C VAL A 101 -15.64 8.40 -10.92
N LEU A 102 -16.80 7.83 -11.20
CA LEU A 102 -17.06 6.40 -11.20
C LEU A 102 -17.82 6.06 -12.48
N PHE A 103 -17.31 5.14 -13.29
CA PHE A 103 -18.05 4.67 -14.46
C PHE A 103 -19.38 4.03 -14.05
N SER A 104 -20.42 4.33 -14.82
CA SER A 104 -21.66 3.56 -14.77
C SER A 104 -21.51 2.25 -15.55
N LYS A 105 -22.32 1.23 -15.22
CA LYS A 105 -22.33 -0.05 -15.97
C LYS A 105 -22.64 0.17 -17.45
N SER A 106 -23.52 1.14 -17.74
CA SER A 106 -23.88 1.57 -19.09
C SER A 106 -22.64 2.06 -19.83
N GLU A 107 -21.89 3.02 -19.28
CA GLU A 107 -20.68 3.59 -19.88
C GLU A 107 -19.58 2.55 -20.14
N LEU A 108 -19.47 1.54 -19.30
CA LEU A 108 -18.49 0.47 -19.48
C LEU A 108 -18.79 -0.41 -20.70
N LYS A 109 -20.06 -0.57 -21.05
CA LYS A 109 -20.54 -1.42 -22.16
C LYS A 109 -20.87 -0.64 -23.42
N VAL A 110 -21.05 0.69 -23.33
CA VAL A 110 -21.26 1.54 -24.50
C VAL A 110 -20.04 1.42 -25.42
N GLU A 111 -20.32 1.04 -26.67
CA GLU A 111 -19.35 0.94 -27.72
C GLU A 111 -19.08 2.32 -28.33
N ASN A 112 -17.80 2.62 -28.54
CA ASN A 112 -17.39 3.82 -29.28
C ASN A 112 -17.62 3.64 -30.79
N GLU A 113 -17.27 4.65 -31.59
CA GLU A 113 -17.41 4.62 -33.06
C GLU A 113 -16.74 3.40 -33.73
N ASP A 114 -15.72 2.83 -33.09
CA ASP A 114 -15.01 1.61 -33.54
C ASP A 114 -15.63 0.29 -33.05
N GLY A 115 -16.79 0.32 -32.36
CA GLY A 115 -17.42 -0.88 -31.79
C GLY A 115 -16.72 -1.42 -30.54
N ILE A 116 -15.83 -0.63 -29.92
CA ILE A 116 -15.03 -1.05 -28.76
C ILE A 116 -15.63 -0.45 -27.49
N SER A 117 -15.96 -1.31 -26.53
CA SER A 117 -16.41 -0.87 -25.20
C SER A 117 -15.23 -0.51 -24.29
N THR A 118 -15.45 0.43 -23.37
CA THR A 118 -14.43 0.86 -22.39
C THR A 118 -13.91 -0.32 -21.58
N LEU A 119 -14.80 -1.24 -21.18
CA LEU A 119 -14.42 -2.43 -20.44
C LEU A 119 -13.50 -3.35 -21.24
N PHE A 120 -13.86 -3.64 -22.50
CA PHE A 120 -13.05 -4.48 -23.38
C PHE A 120 -11.67 -3.87 -23.61
N TYR A 121 -11.61 -2.54 -23.81
CA TYR A 121 -10.34 -1.84 -23.95
C TYR A 121 -9.46 -2.02 -22.70
N LEU A 122 -10.00 -1.80 -21.50
CA LEU A 122 -9.26 -1.95 -20.24
C LEU A 122 -8.77 -3.38 -20.00
N GLN A 123 -9.57 -4.39 -20.33
CA GLN A 123 -9.17 -5.81 -20.25
C GLN A 123 -8.01 -6.12 -21.20
N LYS A 124 -7.98 -5.50 -22.39
CA LYS A 124 -6.91 -5.72 -23.38
C LYS A 124 -5.59 -5.08 -22.99
N ILE A 125 -5.62 -3.90 -22.36
CA ILE A 125 -4.39 -3.21 -21.95
C ILE A 125 -3.83 -3.73 -20.61
N TYR A 126 -4.66 -4.31 -19.74
CA TYR A 126 -4.26 -4.85 -18.43
C TYR A 126 -4.75 -6.29 -18.20
N PRO A 127 -4.32 -7.27 -19.02
CA PRO A 127 -4.81 -8.64 -18.93
C PRO A 127 -4.41 -9.34 -17.63
N ASP A 128 -3.19 -9.09 -17.15
CA ASP A 128 -2.67 -9.63 -15.88
C ASP A 128 -3.42 -9.07 -14.66
N GLU A 129 -3.76 -7.78 -14.68
CA GLU A 129 -4.53 -7.17 -13.59
C GLU A 129 -6.00 -7.57 -13.60
N TRP A 130 -6.54 -7.95 -14.76
CA TRP A 130 -7.88 -8.52 -14.88
C TRP A 130 -7.94 -9.92 -14.25
N GLU A 131 -6.96 -10.79 -14.54
CA GLU A 131 -6.85 -12.11 -13.91
C GLU A 131 -6.77 -11.99 -12.37
N ASN A 132 -5.90 -11.11 -11.86
CA ASN A 132 -5.76 -10.86 -10.42
C ASN A 132 -7.05 -10.31 -9.80
N PHE A 133 -7.83 -9.54 -10.55
CA PHE A 133 -9.12 -9.02 -10.10
C PHE A 133 -10.15 -10.14 -9.97
N LEU A 134 -10.29 -10.98 -11.00
CA LEU A 134 -11.18 -12.15 -10.99
C LEU A 134 -10.83 -13.12 -9.85
N GLU A 135 -9.53 -13.35 -9.61
CA GLU A 135 -9.06 -14.17 -8.49
C GLU A 135 -9.50 -13.59 -7.14
N ARG A 136 -9.37 -12.28 -6.95
CA ARG A 136 -9.70 -11.60 -5.68
C ARG A 136 -11.19 -11.65 -5.36
N ILE A 137 -12.03 -11.45 -6.36
CA ILE A 137 -13.49 -11.45 -6.21
C ILE A 137 -14.08 -12.87 -6.25
N LYS A 138 -13.24 -13.87 -6.59
CA LYS A 138 -13.59 -15.30 -6.69
C LYS A 138 -14.75 -15.57 -7.65
N SER A 139 -14.80 -14.84 -8.75
CA SER A 139 -15.85 -14.93 -9.77
C SER A 139 -15.26 -15.11 -11.17
N THR A 140 -16.06 -15.63 -12.09
CA THR A 140 -15.70 -15.77 -13.51
C THR A 140 -15.97 -14.47 -14.27
N ALA A 141 -15.25 -14.25 -15.38
CA ALA A 141 -15.41 -13.05 -16.21
C ALA A 141 -16.87 -12.81 -16.61
N ASP A 142 -17.54 -13.84 -17.11
CA ASP A 142 -18.93 -13.76 -17.57
C ASP A 142 -19.91 -13.38 -16.44
N ALA A 143 -19.69 -13.91 -15.24
CA ALA A 143 -20.54 -13.60 -14.08
C ALA A 143 -20.36 -12.16 -13.60
N VAL A 144 -19.14 -11.62 -13.70
CA VAL A 144 -18.78 -10.27 -13.24
C VAL A 144 -19.25 -9.22 -14.24
N GLU A 145 -19.26 -9.55 -15.52
CA GLU A 145 -19.79 -8.69 -16.58
C GLU A 145 -21.33 -8.61 -16.55
N ASP A 146 -22.01 -9.66 -16.10
CA ASP A 146 -23.47 -9.68 -15.98
C ASP A 146 -23.97 -9.08 -14.66
N ASP A 147 -23.23 -9.24 -13.55
CA ASP A 147 -23.56 -8.63 -12.26
C ASP A 147 -23.32 -7.10 -12.26
N ASP A 148 -24.13 -6.33 -11.54
CA ASP A 148 -23.86 -4.89 -11.29
C ASP A 148 -22.90 -4.75 -10.10
N SER A 149 -21.77 -5.44 -10.19
CA SER A 149 -20.78 -5.44 -9.11
C SER A 149 -20.11 -4.07 -9.04
N LEU A 150 -20.30 -3.39 -7.92
CA LEU A 150 -19.63 -2.12 -7.60
C LEU A 150 -18.10 -2.27 -7.73
N GLU A 151 -17.58 -3.47 -7.46
CA GLU A 151 -16.18 -3.84 -7.59
C GLU A 151 -15.65 -3.73 -9.04
N LEU A 152 -16.44 -4.10 -10.05
CA LEU A 152 -16.07 -3.94 -11.46
C LEU A 152 -15.99 -2.46 -11.84
N ARG A 153 -16.98 -1.68 -11.40
CA ARG A 153 -17.03 -0.23 -11.62
C ARG A 153 -15.82 0.45 -11.00
N PHE A 154 -15.42 0.04 -9.80
CA PHE A 154 -14.19 0.51 -9.17
C PHE A 154 -12.94 0.07 -9.92
N TRP A 155 -12.83 -1.21 -10.30
CA TRP A 155 -11.67 -1.70 -11.05
C TRP A 155 -11.44 -0.91 -12.35
N ALA A 156 -12.52 -0.65 -13.09
CA ALA A 156 -12.46 0.11 -14.34
C ALA A 156 -12.14 1.59 -14.09
N SER A 157 -12.80 2.21 -13.11
CA SER A 157 -12.61 3.63 -12.80
C SER A 157 -11.21 3.89 -12.26
N TYR A 158 -10.61 2.99 -11.49
CA TYR A 158 -9.22 3.11 -11.05
C TYR A 158 -8.20 3.08 -12.20
N ARG A 159 -8.57 2.58 -13.38
CA ARG A 159 -7.69 2.49 -14.56
C ARG A 159 -8.00 3.55 -15.60
N GLY A 160 -9.25 3.97 -15.71
CA GLY A 160 -9.70 4.98 -16.67
C GLY A 160 -9.83 6.40 -16.11
N GLN A 161 -10.01 6.57 -14.79
CA GLN A 161 -10.33 7.88 -14.19
C GLN A 161 -9.30 8.32 -13.14
N THR A 162 -8.85 9.56 -13.25
CA THR A 162 -7.85 10.16 -12.35
C THR A 162 -8.38 10.33 -10.93
N LEU A 163 -9.65 10.71 -10.77
CA LEU A 163 -10.23 10.95 -9.45
C LEU A 163 -10.54 9.68 -8.67
N ALA A 164 -11.02 8.64 -9.36
CA ALA A 164 -11.20 7.33 -8.75
C ALA A 164 -9.89 6.86 -8.08
N ARG A 165 -8.75 7.07 -8.75
CA ARG A 165 -7.42 6.70 -8.25
C ARG A 165 -6.99 7.41 -6.97
N THR A 166 -7.62 8.54 -6.62
CA THR A 166 -7.16 9.43 -5.53
C THR A 166 -8.09 9.50 -4.34
N GLY A 167 -9.37 9.11 -4.48
CA GLY A 167 -10.37 9.49 -3.49
C GLY A 167 -11.40 8.44 -3.11
N LEU A 168 -11.59 7.35 -3.86
CA LEU A 168 -12.67 6.40 -3.59
C LEU A 168 -12.24 5.39 -2.51
N PRO A 169 -12.80 5.46 -1.28
CA PRO A 169 -12.51 4.53 -0.21
C PRO A 169 -13.56 3.44 -0.28
N ASP A 170 -13.22 2.26 -0.76
CA ASP A 170 -14.18 1.17 -0.62
C ASP A 170 -14.17 0.65 0.83
N SER A 171 -15.35 0.28 1.30
CA SER A 171 -15.54 -0.22 2.66
C SER A 171 -14.60 -1.40 2.90
N LYS A 172 -13.73 -1.26 3.90
CA LYS A 172 -12.77 -2.27 4.38
C LYS A 172 -11.47 -2.49 3.59
N MET A 173 -11.25 -1.90 2.42
CA MET A 173 -9.93 -2.01 1.78
C MET A 173 -9.65 -0.84 0.82
N ASP A 174 -8.59 -0.11 1.17
CA ASP A 174 -7.76 0.71 0.29
C ASP A 174 -8.31 2.07 -0.16
N MET A 175 -8.04 3.09 0.66
CA MET A 175 -7.79 4.44 0.15
C MET A 175 -6.56 4.36 -0.76
N ARG A 176 -6.73 4.59 -2.07
CA ARG A 176 -5.66 4.53 -3.07
C ARG A 176 -5.15 5.94 -3.45
N GLY A 177 -3.96 5.97 -4.03
CA GLY A 177 -3.34 7.20 -4.53
C GLY A 177 -2.86 8.12 -3.42
N MET A 178 -3.26 9.39 -3.46
CA MET A 178 -2.70 10.44 -2.59
C MET A 178 -3.05 10.23 -1.11
N MET A 179 -4.12 9.48 -0.82
CA MET A 179 -4.47 9.11 0.55
C MET A 179 -3.51 8.09 1.19
N TYR A 180 -2.63 7.45 0.40
CA TYR A 180 -1.54 6.65 0.97
C TYR A 180 -0.59 7.49 1.81
N TYR A 181 -0.39 8.76 1.48
CA TYR A 181 0.42 9.66 2.31
C TYR A 181 -0.16 9.76 3.73
N ARG A 182 -1.48 9.98 3.84
CA ARG A 182 -2.13 10.01 5.14
C ARG A 182 -1.93 8.71 5.91
N ARG A 183 -2.20 7.56 5.30
CA ARG A 183 -2.05 6.25 5.97
C ARG A 183 -0.60 5.99 6.40
N ALA A 184 0.36 6.31 5.53
CA ALA A 184 1.78 6.18 5.83
C ALA A 184 2.18 7.08 7.02
N LEU A 185 1.68 8.31 7.08
CA LEU A 185 1.95 9.23 8.19
C LEU A 185 1.35 8.75 9.51
N VAL A 186 0.12 8.19 9.50
CA VAL A 186 -0.49 7.60 10.71
C VAL A 186 0.36 6.42 11.18
N LEU A 187 0.74 5.52 10.27
CA LEU A 187 1.58 4.37 10.62
C LEU A 187 2.95 4.81 11.16
N GLN A 188 3.60 5.76 10.50
CA GLN A 188 4.91 6.26 10.89
C GLN A 188 4.86 6.95 12.26
N SER A 189 3.89 7.84 12.50
CA SER A 189 3.68 8.48 13.80
C SER A 189 3.42 7.46 14.92
N TYR A 190 2.64 6.42 14.62
CA TYR A 190 2.38 5.33 15.56
C TYR A 190 3.65 4.55 15.93
N LEU A 191 4.51 4.25 14.95
CA LEU A 191 5.78 3.54 15.17
C LEU A 191 6.80 4.41 15.93
N GLU A 192 6.90 5.70 15.61
CA GLU A 192 7.81 6.64 16.28
C GLU A 192 7.50 6.78 17.77
N LYS A 193 6.22 6.86 18.12
CA LYS A 193 5.79 6.95 19.52
C LYS A 193 6.16 5.70 20.33
N ARG A 194 6.05 4.51 19.74
CA ARG A 194 6.46 3.25 20.40
C ARG A 194 7.97 3.13 20.54
N TYR A 195 8.75 3.64 19.58
CA TYR A 195 10.20 3.66 19.68
C TYR A 195 10.68 4.59 20.81
N LEU A 196 9.99 5.72 21.04
CA LEU A 196 10.28 6.65 22.13
C LEU A 196 9.81 6.16 23.51
N GLY A 197 8.68 5.44 23.58
CA GLY A 197 8.16 4.87 24.84
C GLY A 197 8.85 3.57 25.29
N GLY A 198 9.64 2.92 24.42
CA GLY A 198 10.26 1.62 24.68
C GLY A 198 11.53 1.64 25.54
N ILE A 199 12.03 2.80 25.96
CA ILE A 199 13.18 2.87 26.88
C ILE A 199 12.73 2.67 28.34
N GLU A 200 11.45 2.88 28.66
CA GLU A 200 10.93 2.80 30.04
C GLU A 200 9.96 1.63 30.30
N ASP A 201 9.23 1.13 29.29
CA ASP A 201 8.26 0.05 29.48
C ASP A 201 8.75 -1.26 28.86
N GLY A 202 8.99 -2.28 29.71
CA GLY A 202 9.58 -3.59 29.40
C GLY A 202 8.78 -4.52 28.45
N TYR A 203 8.35 -4.01 27.30
CA TYR A 203 7.71 -4.79 26.23
C TYR A 203 8.73 -5.59 25.40
N SER A 204 8.30 -6.76 24.92
CA SER A 204 9.10 -7.63 24.04
C SER A 204 9.22 -7.04 22.63
N VAL A 205 10.35 -7.27 21.95
CA VAL A 205 10.60 -6.91 20.54
C VAL A 205 9.45 -7.34 19.61
N SER A 206 8.74 -8.42 19.96
CA SER A 206 7.58 -8.95 19.22
C SER A 206 6.37 -7.98 19.19
N ASP A 207 6.12 -7.23 20.28
CA ASP A 207 5.01 -6.26 20.36
C ASP A 207 5.26 -4.99 19.55
N TYR A 208 6.53 -4.65 19.30
CA TYR A 208 6.92 -3.51 18.43
C TYR A 208 6.65 -3.79 16.95
N ILE A 209 6.63 -5.07 16.54
CA ILE A 209 6.41 -5.47 15.14
C ILE A 209 4.92 -5.60 14.81
N SER A 210 4.05 -5.68 15.83
CA SER A 210 2.60 -5.73 15.63
C SER A 210 2.06 -4.37 15.17
N THR A 211 1.72 -4.27 13.88
CA THR A 211 1.05 -3.11 13.27
C THR A 211 -0.45 -3.09 13.53
N GLN A 212 -0.97 -3.96 14.41
CA GLN A 212 -2.40 -4.02 14.68
C GLN A 212 -2.85 -2.79 15.49
N GLY A 213 -3.86 -2.08 14.97
CA GLY A 213 -4.51 -0.96 15.66
C GLY A 213 -3.94 0.43 15.39
N TYR A 214 -2.96 0.60 14.48
CA TYR A 214 -2.44 1.93 14.13
C TYR A 214 -3.54 2.88 13.63
N GLU A 215 -4.54 2.35 12.91
CA GLU A 215 -5.70 3.12 12.40
C GLU A 215 -6.64 3.62 13.52
N LEU A 216 -6.55 3.03 14.71
CA LEU A 216 -7.39 3.36 15.86
C LEU A 216 -6.72 4.39 16.80
N SER A 217 -5.42 4.68 16.65
CA SER A 217 -4.73 5.67 17.50
C SER A 217 -5.22 7.08 17.19
N PRO A 218 -5.88 7.77 18.14
CA PRO A 218 -6.35 9.14 17.94
C PRO A 218 -5.19 10.13 17.75
N GLU A 219 -4.08 9.93 18.47
CA GLU A 219 -2.94 10.85 18.43
C GLU A 219 -2.19 10.74 17.10
N ALA A 220 -1.96 9.51 16.61
CA ALA A 220 -1.28 9.31 15.33
C ALA A 220 -2.11 9.88 14.16
N ARG A 221 -3.44 9.77 14.25
CA ARG A 221 -4.36 10.41 13.31
C ARG A 221 -4.28 11.93 13.38
N ALA A 222 -4.35 12.52 14.57
CA ALA A 222 -4.25 13.97 14.74
C ALA A 222 -2.92 14.51 14.19
N GLN A 223 -1.81 13.81 14.45
CA GLN A 223 -0.50 14.18 13.93
C GLN A 223 -0.44 14.09 12.41
N ALA A 224 -0.99 13.04 11.80
CA ALA A 224 -1.06 12.93 10.35
C ALA A 224 -1.96 14.01 9.74
N ASP A 225 -3.08 14.34 10.38
CA ASP A 225 -4.05 15.34 9.90
C ASP A 225 -3.49 16.78 9.95
N ILE A 226 -2.59 17.08 10.90
CA ILE A 226 -1.84 18.36 10.92
C ILE A 226 -0.82 18.43 9.78
N LYS A 227 -0.30 17.28 9.34
CA LYS A 227 0.82 17.19 8.39
C LYS A 227 0.40 17.01 6.94
N PHE A 228 -0.77 16.44 6.72
CA PHE A 228 -1.26 16.16 5.38
C PHE A 228 -2.73 16.53 5.27
N THR A 229 -3.03 17.36 4.27
CA THR A 229 -4.41 17.70 3.92
C THR A 229 -4.65 17.38 2.45
N TYR A 230 -5.70 16.61 2.17
CA TYR A 230 -6.15 16.37 0.82
C TYR A 230 -7.38 17.24 0.53
N VAL A 231 -7.25 18.11 -0.47
CA VAL A 231 -8.32 19.03 -0.89
C VAL A 231 -8.71 18.69 -2.31
N VAL A 232 -10.00 18.49 -2.53
CA VAL A 232 -10.60 18.39 -3.86
C VAL A 232 -11.51 19.59 -4.05
N SER A 233 -11.51 20.23 -5.21
CA SER A 233 -12.44 21.34 -5.50
C SER A 233 -13.31 20.98 -6.69
N CYS A 234 -14.63 21.05 -6.56
CA CYS A 234 -15.55 20.89 -7.70
C CYS A 234 -16.06 22.24 -8.18
N GLN A 235 -15.70 22.62 -9.40
CA GLN A 235 -16.04 23.94 -9.96
C GLN A 235 -17.53 24.09 -10.31
N ILE A 236 -18.22 22.99 -10.67
CA ILE A 236 -19.63 23.05 -11.10
C ILE A 236 -20.58 22.24 -10.21
N TYR A 237 -20.17 21.93 -8.98
CA TYR A 237 -20.96 21.11 -8.05
C TYR A 237 -22.36 21.65 -7.84
N GLY A 238 -22.49 22.97 -7.65
CA GLY A 238 -23.79 23.62 -7.45
C GLY A 238 -24.74 23.40 -8.63
N GLN A 239 -24.22 23.47 -9.86
CA GLN A 239 -25.00 23.24 -11.07
C GLN A 239 -25.36 21.75 -11.23
N GLN A 240 -24.43 20.84 -10.99
CA GLN A 240 -24.66 19.39 -11.05
C GLN A 240 -25.70 18.96 -10.00
N LYS A 241 -25.62 19.49 -8.79
CA LYS A 241 -26.57 19.24 -7.70
C LYS A 241 -27.98 19.75 -8.04
N GLN A 242 -28.10 20.92 -8.65
CA GLN A 242 -29.39 21.46 -9.10
C GLN A 242 -30.01 20.63 -10.22
N LYS A 243 -29.18 20.07 -11.11
CA LYS A 243 -29.61 19.21 -12.23
C LYS A 243 -29.92 17.78 -11.81
N GLY A 244 -29.62 17.38 -10.57
CA GLY A 244 -29.77 16.00 -10.11
C GLY A 244 -28.84 15.02 -10.85
N ALA A 245 -27.68 15.50 -11.31
CA ALA A 245 -26.77 14.70 -12.11
C ALA A 245 -26.08 13.61 -11.25
N PRO A 246 -25.84 12.40 -11.79
CA PRO A 246 -25.23 11.29 -11.03
C PRO A 246 -23.85 11.64 -10.48
N GLU A 247 -23.10 12.50 -11.17
CA GLU A 247 -21.78 12.98 -10.75
C GLU A 247 -21.84 13.73 -9.41
N ALA A 248 -22.94 14.45 -9.14
CA ALA A 248 -23.12 15.13 -7.85
C ALA A 248 -23.26 14.13 -6.69
N ALA A 249 -23.88 12.97 -6.92
CA ALA A 249 -24.01 11.92 -5.91
C ALA A 249 -22.67 11.22 -5.64
N ASP A 250 -21.90 10.95 -6.70
CA ASP A 250 -20.56 10.36 -6.58
C ASP A 250 -19.58 11.30 -5.86
N ILE A 251 -19.63 12.60 -6.16
CA ILE A 251 -18.83 13.61 -5.46
C ILE A 251 -19.28 13.77 -4.02
N LEU A 252 -20.59 13.72 -3.73
CA LEU A 252 -21.09 13.77 -2.37
C LEU A 252 -20.60 12.56 -1.55
N LEU A 253 -20.57 11.36 -2.15
CA LEU A 253 -20.01 10.17 -1.53
C LEU A 253 -18.52 10.36 -1.22
N LEU A 254 -17.76 10.98 -2.13
CA LEU A 254 -16.37 11.36 -1.90
C LEU A 254 -16.24 12.38 -0.76
N MET A 255 -17.08 13.43 -0.74
CA MET A 255 -17.07 14.48 0.27
C MET A 255 -17.36 13.94 1.68
N GLN A 256 -18.30 13.00 1.81
CA GLN A 256 -18.63 12.40 3.11
C GLN A 256 -17.49 11.55 3.67
N ARG A 257 -16.65 10.96 2.81
CA ARG A 257 -15.58 10.07 3.22
C ARG A 257 -14.20 10.75 3.29
N LEU A 258 -13.99 11.83 2.55
CA LEU A 258 -12.78 12.67 2.61
C LEU A 258 -13.04 13.87 3.52
N VAL A 259 -12.48 13.82 4.73
CA VAL A 259 -12.76 14.74 5.84
C VAL A 259 -12.47 16.23 5.53
N PHE A 260 -11.77 16.57 4.44
CA PHE A 260 -11.27 17.94 4.18
C PHE A 260 -11.49 18.46 2.75
N LEU A 261 -12.66 18.22 2.19
CA LEU A 261 -13.06 18.85 0.93
C LEU A 261 -13.63 20.25 1.20
N VAL A 262 -12.83 21.29 0.97
CA VAL A 262 -13.29 22.69 1.05
C VAL A 262 -14.13 22.96 -0.19
N ASN A 263 -15.44 23.19 0.00
CA ASN A 263 -16.30 23.73 -1.03
C ASN A 263 -15.83 25.14 -1.40
N SER A 264 -15.01 25.26 -2.44
CA SER A 264 -14.80 26.54 -3.11
C SER A 264 -16.06 26.83 -3.91
N PHE A 265 -17.04 27.48 -3.26
CA PHE A 265 -18.10 28.20 -3.95
C PHE A 265 -17.46 29.39 -4.66
N LEU A 266 -17.23 29.25 -5.96
CA LEU A 266 -17.15 30.37 -6.89
C LEU A 266 -18.21 30.16 -7.97
#